data_AF-A0A5E5BPI5-F1
#
_entry.id   AF-A0A5E5BPI5-F1
#
_cell.length_a   1.000
_cell.length_b   1.000
_cell.length_c   1.000
_cell.angle_alpha   90.00
_cell.angle_beta   90.00
_cell.angle_gamma   90.00
#
_symmetry.space_group_name_H-M   'P 1'
#
loop_
_entity.id
_entity.type
_entity.pdbx_description
1 polymer ?
#
loop_
_entity_poly.entity_id
_entity_poly.type
_entity_poly.pdbx_seq_one_letter_code
_entity_poly.pdbx_strand_id
1 'polypeptide(L)' 'MKVTAIKAFRGIEGYVPRGTEIDVTDLRAAELKRVGLVAEGDAKAAPPTPNKKAPEPQNKARAK' A
#
# COMPACT_ATOMS: atom_id res chain seq x y z
N MET A 1 -12.73 10.42 -4.30
CA MET A 1 -12.48 9.47 -5.41
C MET A 1 -11.51 8.43 -4.91
N LYS A 2 -11.83 7.14 -5.10
CA LYS A 2 -10.99 6.03 -4.63
C LYS A 2 -9.96 5.65 -5.68
N VAL A 3 -8.70 5.62 -5.28
CA VAL A 3 -7.58 5.18 -6.14
C VAL A 3 -6.70 4.20 -5.39
N THR A 4 -6.10 3.27 -6.13
CA THR A 4 -5.17 2.29 -5.54
C THR A 4 -3.74 2.73 -5.79
N ALA A 5 -2.92 2.79 -4.74
CA ALA A 5 -1.50 3.09 -4.84
C ALA A 5 -0.76 1.95 -5.56
N ILE A 6 -0.12 2.24 -6.70
CA ILE A 6 0.69 1.27 -7.44
C ILE A 6 2.13 1.25 -6.91
N LYS A 7 2.57 2.35 -6.31
CA LYS A 7 3.88 2.51 -5.66
C LYS A 7 3.68 3.08 -4.26
N ALA A 8 4.62 2.80 -3.37
CA ALA A 8 4.60 3.44 -2.06
C ALA A 8 5.11 4.87 -2.18
N PHE A 9 4.45 5.82 -1.52
CA PHE A 9 4.82 7.23 -1.56
C PHE A 9 4.43 7.94 -0.25
N ARG A 10 4.99 9.13 -0.03
CA ARG A 10 4.61 9.98 1.10
C ARG A 10 3.45 10.89 0.69
N GLY A 11 2.26 10.60 1.19
CA GLY A 11 1.07 11.41 1.06
C GLY A 11 1.04 12.56 2.09
N ILE A 12 -0.07 13.30 2.09
CA ILE A 12 -0.28 14.47 2.96
C ILE A 12 -0.39 14.03 4.42
N GLU A 13 -1.17 12.99 4.69
CA GLU A 13 -1.38 12.47 6.05
C GLU A 13 -0.32 11.45 6.50
N GLY A 14 0.58 11.05 5.61
CA GLY A 14 1.63 10.09 5.97
C GLY A 14 2.07 9.20 4.83
N TYR A 15 2.76 8.12 5.19
CA TYR A 15 3.28 7.17 4.23
C TYR A 15 2.16 6.25 3.73
N VAL A 16 1.96 6.23 2.41
CA VAL A 16 0.99 5.37 1.73
C VAL A 16 1.75 4.17 1.15
N PRO A 17 1.52 2.95 1.66
CA PRO A 17 2.11 1.75 1.08
C PRO A 17 1.53 1.45 -0.31
N ARG A 18 2.28 0.68 -1.09
CA ARG A 18 1.77 0.10 -2.35
C ARG A 18 0.59 -0.83 -2.05
N GLY A 19 -0.44 -0.75 -2.87
CA GLY A 19 -1.66 -1.57 -2.78
C GLY A 19 -2.71 -0.98 -1.84
N THR A 20 -2.42 0.14 -1.18
CA THR A 20 -3.38 0.81 -0.31
C THR A 20 -4.39 1.59 -1.15
N GLU A 21 -5.68 1.39 -0.86
CA GLU A 21 -6.76 2.22 -1.38
C GLU A 21 -6.81 3.51 -0.56
N ILE A 22 -6.74 4.64 -1.25
CA ILE A 22 -6.85 5.97 -0.64
C ILE A 22 -8.00 6.74 -1.27
N ASP A 23 -8.73 7.51 -0.47
CA ASP A 23 -9.71 8.45 -0.97
C ASP A 23 -9.06 9.82 -1.14
N VAL A 24 -9.11 10.35 -2.35
CA VAL A 24 -8.51 11.64 -2.71
C VAL A 24 -9.46 12.43 -3.61
N THR A 25 -9.25 13.73 -3.74
CA THR A 25 -10.00 14.57 -4.69
C THR A 25 -9.62 14.24 -6.14
N ASP A 26 -10.51 14.50 -7.10
CA ASP A 26 -10.29 14.21 -8.53
C ASP A 26 -9.03 14.87 -9.09
N LEU A 27 -8.78 16.10 -8.68
CA LEU A 27 -7.59 16.86 -9.06
C LEU A 27 -6.32 16.15 -8.59
N ARG A 28 -6.33 15.66 -7.34
CA ARG A 28 -5.19 14.96 -6.76
C ARG A 28 -5.01 13.55 -7.35
N ALA A 29 -6.10 12.85 -7.63
CA ALA A 29 -6.06 11.58 -8.35
C ALA A 29 -5.41 11.75 -9.73
N ALA A 30 -5.77 12.79 -10.48
CA ALA A 30 -5.20 13.07 -11.79
C ALA A 30 -3.69 13.37 -11.72
N GLU A 31 -3.25 14.16 -10.73
CA GLU A 31 -1.82 14.40 -10.49
C GLU A 31 -1.08 13.10 -10.18
N LEU A 32 -1.58 12.32 -9.22
CA LEU A 32 -0.98 11.05 -8.79
C LEU A 32 -0.97 10.01 -9.91
N LYS A 33 -1.98 10.02 -10.79
CA LYS A 33 -2.04 9.16 -11.97
C LYS A 33 -1.01 9.58 -13.03
N ARG A 34 -0.84 10.89 -13.27
CA ARG A 34 0.17 11.42 -14.20
C ARG A 34 1.59 11.02 -13.81
N VAL A 35 1.90 11.00 -12.51
CA VAL A 35 3.20 10.53 -12.02
C VAL A 35 3.30 9.01 -11.85
N GLY A 36 2.21 8.28 -12.13
CA GLY A 36 2.15 6.82 -12.04
C GLY A 36 2.26 6.27 -10.61
N LEU A 37 1.80 7.03 -9.62
CA LEU A 37 1.75 6.61 -8.22
C LEU A 37 0.46 5.86 -7.88
N VAL A 38 -0.66 6.18 -8.54
CA VAL A 38 -1.97 5.56 -8.32
C VAL A 38 -2.65 5.15 -9.64
N ALA A 39 -3.53 4.16 -9.57
CA ALA A 39 -4.43 3.75 -10.67
C ALA A 39 -5.90 4.03 -10.29
N GLU A 40 -6.69 4.42 -11.28
CA GLU A 40 -8.16 4.41 -11.17
C GLU A 40 -8.64 2.97 -11.04
N GLY A 41 -9.55 2.72 -10.10
CA GLY A 41 -9.98 1.40 -9.66
C GLY A 41 -10.75 0.61 -10.73
N ASP A 42 -10.02 0.03 -11.67
CA ASP A 42 -10.41 -1.15 -12.47
C ASP A 42 -9.22 -2.12 -12.65
N ALA A 43 -8.12 -1.88 -11.93
CA ALA A 43 -7.01 -2.83 -11.84
C ALA A 43 -7.39 -3.90 -10.81
N LYS A 44 -8.20 -4.88 -11.25
CA LYS A 44 -8.34 -6.24 -10.71
C LYS A 44 -7.74 -6.36 -9.31
N ALA A 45 -8.56 -6.06 -8.29
CA ALA A 45 -8.19 -6.06 -6.88
C ALA A 45 -7.07 -7.05 -6.62
N ALA A 46 -5.86 -6.53 -6.35
CA ALA A 46 -4.76 -7.40 -5.95
C ALA A 46 -5.26 -8.18 -4.73
N PRO A 47 -5.28 -9.52 -4.76
CA PRO A 47 -5.74 -10.29 -3.62
C PRO A 47 -4.96 -9.82 -2.39
N PRO A 48 -5.62 -9.70 -1.22
CA PRO A 48 -4.96 -9.26 -0.01
C PRO A 48 -3.71 -10.11 0.16
N THR A 49 -2.54 -9.51 -0.03
CA THR A 49 -1.30 -10.22 0.16
C THR A 49 -1.33 -10.55 1.65
N PRO A 50 -1.43 -11.83 2.05
CA PRO A 50 -1.46 -12.14 3.47
C PRO A 50 -0.17 -11.57 4.00
N ASN A 51 -0.30 -10.55 4.87
CA ASN A 51 0.81 -10.02 5.64
C ASN A 51 1.56 -11.25 6.13
N LYS A 52 2.78 -11.47 5.65
CA LYS A 52 3.66 -12.46 6.23
C LYS A 52 3.77 -12.01 7.68
N LYS A 53 3.03 -12.71 8.55
CA LYS A 53 3.21 -12.72 9.99
C LYS A 53 4.72 -12.61 10.21
N ALA A 54 5.15 -11.59 10.93
CA ALA A 54 6.52 -11.58 11.44
C ALA A 54 6.75 -12.96 12.08
N PRO A 55 7.80 -13.71 11.70
CA PRO A 55 8.09 -14.93 12.42
C PRO A 55 8.28 -14.56 13.89
N GLU A 56 7.45 -15.14 14.76
CA GLU A 56 7.69 -15.05 16.21
C GLU A 56 9.12 -15.54 16.46
N PRO A 57 9.95 -14.78 17.21
CA PRO A 57 11.30 -15.22 17.50
C PRO A 57 11.22 -16.47 18.39
N GLN A 58 11.31 -17.65 17.78
CA GLN A 58 11.61 -18.90 18.47
C GLN A 58 13.07 -18.85 18.90
N ASN A 59 13.39 -18.04 19.91
CA ASN A 59 14.68 -18.09 20.56
C ASN A 59 14.76 -19.44 21.29
N LYS A 60 15.36 -20.44 20.64
CA LYS A 60 15.81 -21.67 21.31
C LYS A 60 16.93 -21.27 22.26
N ALA A 61 16.57 -20.87 23.48
CA ALA A 61 17.48 -20.85 24.60
C ALA A 61 17.91 -22.29 24.88
N ARG A 62 18.92 -22.76 24.14
CA ARG A 62 19.65 -23.98 24.41
C ARG A 62 20.74 -23.61 25.41
N ALA A 63 20.37 -23.52 26.69
CA ALA A 63 21.35 -23.51 27.76
C ALA A 63 21.68 -24.98 28.10
N LYS A 64 22.91 -25.36 27.80
CA LYS A 64 23.56 -26.59 28.26
C LYS A 64 24.16 -26.33 29.64
#